data_AF-V9GI56-F1
#
_entry.id   AF-V9GI56-F1
#
_cell.length_a   1.000
_cell.length_b   1.000
_cell.length_c   1.000
_cell.angle_alpha   90.00
_cell.angle_beta   90.00
_cell.angle_gamma   90.00
#
_symmetry.space_group_name_H-M   'P 1'
#
loop_
_entity.id
_entity.type
_entity.pdbx_description
1 polymer ?
#
loop_
_entity_poly.entity_id
_entity_poly.type
_entity_poly.pdbx_seq_one_letter_code
_entity_poly.pdbx_strand_id
1 'polypeptide(L)'
;MDKKNDGISVTLSVNTDLLSLKLRAIAKHATALADDLDKIDEATCSECGGPLDEMTLYAEKIFEHKEYVCNQCGHDILKNG
;
A
#
# COMPACT_ATOMS: atom_id res chain seq x y z
N MET A 1 -53.81 -31.16 23.14
CA MET A 1 -53.09 -31.63 21.94
C MET A 1 -51.88 -30.73 21.79
N ASP A 2 -50.79 -31.11 22.43
CA ASP A 2 -49.56 -30.32 22.50
C ASP A 2 -48.71 -30.60 21.26
N LYS A 3 -48.51 -29.55 20.44
CA LYS A 3 -47.66 -29.61 19.24
C LYS A 3 -46.19 -29.60 19.67
N LYS A 4 -45.49 -30.73 19.48
CA LYS A 4 -44.02 -30.79 19.54
C LYS A 4 -43.46 -29.99 18.36
N ASN A 5 -42.69 -28.94 18.65
CA ASN A 5 -41.83 -28.30 17.66
C ASN A 5 -40.55 -29.12 17.56
N ASP A 6 -40.41 -29.87 16.47
CA ASP A 6 -39.17 -30.55 16.12
C ASP A 6 -38.18 -29.48 15.62
N GLY A 7 -37.36 -28.97 16.54
CA GLY A 7 -36.32 -28.00 16.23
C GLY A 7 -35.27 -28.61 15.33
N ILE A 8 -35.11 -28.05 14.13
CA ILE A 8 -34.02 -28.37 13.21
C ILE A 8 -32.75 -27.76 13.79
N SER A 9 -31.81 -28.61 14.23
CA SER A 9 -30.48 -28.19 14.65
C SER A 9 -29.57 -28.16 13.43
N VAL A 10 -28.99 -26.99 13.13
CA VAL A 10 -27.97 -26.82 12.10
C VAL A 10 -26.63 -26.68 12.78
N THR A 11 -25.74 -27.65 12.58
CA THR A 11 -24.37 -27.61 13.09
C THR A 11 -23.44 -26.96 12.07
N LEU A 12 -22.87 -25.80 12.43
CA LEU A 12 -21.77 -25.21 11.68
C LEU A 12 -20.44 -25.77 12.18
N SER A 13 -19.79 -26.59 11.36
CA SER A 13 -18.39 -26.96 11.56
C SER A 13 -17.49 -25.90 10.93
N VAL A 14 -16.91 -25.03 11.76
CA VAL A 14 -15.91 -24.05 11.32
C VAL A 14 -14.53 -24.71 11.40
N ASN A 15 -13.85 -24.85 10.25
CA ASN A 15 -12.47 -25.33 10.21
C ASN A 15 -11.51 -24.18 10.58
N THR A 16 -11.18 -24.09 11.87
CA THR A 16 -10.33 -23.07 12.48
C THR A 16 -8.88 -23.10 11.96
N ASP A 17 -8.38 -24.27 11.55
CA ASP A 17 -7.02 -24.43 11.03
C ASP A 17 -6.90 -23.82 9.63
N LEU A 18 -7.86 -24.11 8.75
CA LEU A 18 -7.92 -23.49 7.43
C LEU A 18 -8.13 -21.97 7.53
N LEU A 19 -8.96 -21.52 8.48
CA LEU A 19 -9.22 -20.10 8.70
C LEU A 19 -7.96 -19.38 9.19
N SER A 20 -7.26 -19.93 10.17
CA SER A 20 -6.02 -19.34 10.70
C SER A 20 -4.91 -19.29 9.65
N LEU A 21 -4.77 -20.32 8.80
CA LEU A 21 -3.86 -20.31 7.65
C LEU A 21 -4.17 -19.18 6.67
N LYS A 22 -5.45 -19.01 6.30
CA LYS A 22 -5.88 -17.93 5.39
C LYS A 22 -5.67 -16.55 6.01
N LEU A 23 -6.02 -16.35 7.27
CA LEU A 23 -5.80 -15.09 7.98
C LEU A 23 -4.31 -14.73 8.03
N ARG A 24 -3.44 -15.71 8.25
CA ARG A 24 -1.98 -15.51 8.25
C ARG A 24 -1.46 -15.16 6.86
N ALA A 25 -2.00 -15.76 5.81
CA ALA A 25 -1.66 -15.41 4.43
C ALA A 25 -2.10 -13.97 4.11
N ILE A 26 -3.33 -13.59 4.46
CA ILE A 26 -3.87 -12.24 4.26
C ILE A 26 -3.01 -11.21 5.00
N ALA A 27 -2.63 -11.47 6.25
CA ALA A 27 -1.78 -10.58 7.02
C ALA A 27 -0.42 -10.37 6.34
N LYS A 28 0.21 -11.44 5.83
CA LYS A 28 1.48 -11.33 5.08
C LYS A 28 1.34 -10.51 3.80
N HIS A 29 0.25 -10.71 3.06
CA HIS A 29 -0.01 -9.93 1.85
C HIS A 29 -0.31 -8.46 2.15
N ALA A 30 -1.01 -8.17 3.26
CA ALA A 30 -1.27 -6.80 3.69
C ALA A 30 0.02 -6.07 4.10
N THR A 31 0.94 -6.75 4.81
CA THR A 31 2.25 -6.18 5.13
C THR A 31 3.08 -5.90 3.88
N ALA A 32 3.18 -6.87 2.96
CA ALA A 32 3.93 -6.67 1.71
C ALA A 32 3.34 -5.52 0.87
N LEU A 33 2.01 -5.37 0.85
CA LEU A 33 1.36 -4.27 0.16
C LEU A 33 1.63 -2.92 0.83
N ALA A 34 1.70 -2.86 2.16
CA ALA A 34 2.07 -1.63 2.87
C ALA A 34 3.53 -1.22 2.57
N ASP A 35 4.47 -2.18 2.60
CA ASP A 35 5.88 -1.93 2.27
C ASP A 35 6.09 -1.47 0.82
N ASP A 36 5.22 -1.91 -0.10
CA ASP A 36 5.26 -1.48 -1.50
C ASP A 36 4.61 -0.11 -1.69
N LEU A 37 3.57 0.24 -0.92
CA LEU A 37 2.97 1.58 -0.94
C LEU A 37 3.92 2.64 -0.38
N ASP A 38 4.66 2.35 0.69
CA ASP A 38 5.65 3.26 1.27
C ASP A 38 6.77 3.62 0.26
N LYS A 39 7.11 2.71 -0.66
CA LYS A 39 8.09 2.96 -1.73
C LYS A 39 7.53 3.77 -2.89
N ILE A 40 6.22 3.71 -3.13
CA ILE A 40 5.56 4.47 -4.20
C ILE A 40 5.49 5.95 -3.82
N ASP A 41 5.28 6.27 -2.54
CA ASP A 41 5.26 7.64 -2.04
C ASP A 41 6.63 8.36 -2.16
N GLU A 42 7.73 7.62 -2.33
CA GLU A 42 9.07 8.22 -2.51
C GLU A 42 9.29 8.73 -3.94
N ALA A 43 8.60 8.18 -4.94
CA ALA A 43 8.85 8.46 -6.36
C ALA A 43 7.63 9.02 -7.13
N THR A 44 6.55 9.37 -6.42
CA THR A 44 5.33 9.91 -7.02
C THR A 44 4.99 11.31 -6.52
N CYS A 45 4.38 12.10 -7.39
CA CYS A 45 3.94 13.45 -7.06
C CYS A 45 2.80 13.41 -6.04
N SER A 46 2.94 14.12 -4.93
CA SER A 46 1.92 14.20 -3.89
C SER A 46 0.60 14.85 -4.36
N GLU A 47 0.64 15.67 -5.41
CA GLU A 47 -0.54 16.38 -5.92
C GLU A 47 -1.33 15.57 -6.94
N CYS A 48 -0.65 14.85 -7.84
CA CYS A 48 -1.31 14.17 -8.96
C CYS A 48 -1.06 12.66 -9.03
N GLY A 49 -0.19 12.11 -8.17
CA GLY A 49 0.23 10.71 -8.19
C GLY A 49 1.08 10.31 -9.41
N GLY A 50 1.47 11.29 -10.24
CA GLY A 50 2.28 11.07 -11.43
C GLY A 50 3.75 10.75 -11.09
N PRO A 51 4.50 10.16 -12.03
CA PRO A 51 5.92 9.87 -11.82
C PRO A 51 6.74 11.17 -11.69
N LEU A 52 7.79 11.11 -10.86
CA LEU A 52 8.79 12.16 -10.74
C LEU A 52 10.03 11.83 -11.55
N ASP A 53 10.56 12.82 -12.25
CA ASP A 53 11.86 12.73 -12.92
C ASP A 53 12.95 13.34 -12.03
N GLU A 54 14.06 12.62 -11.88
CA GLU A 54 15.27 13.09 -11.21
C GLU A 54 16.11 13.92 -12.19
N MET A 55 16.40 15.16 -11.84
CA MET A 55 17.33 16.03 -12.56
C MET A 55 18.55 16.32 -11.68
N THR A 56 19.75 16.13 -12.24
CA THR A 56 21.00 16.51 -11.57
C THR A 56 21.55 17.78 -12.20
N LEU A 57 21.68 18.84 -11.40
CA LEU A 57 22.28 20.10 -11.78
C LEU A 57 23.75 20.13 -11.34
N TYR A 58 24.63 20.46 -12.28
CA TYR A 58 26.06 20.60 -12.04
C TYR A 58 26.45 22.08 -12.05
N ALA A 59 26.89 22.60 -10.91
CA ALA A 59 27.50 23.93 -10.81
C ALA A 59 29.02 23.79 -10.57
N GLU A 60 29.80 24.38 -11.46
CA GLU A 60 31.27 24.50 -11.37
C GLU A 60 32.02 23.20 -11.02
N LYS A 61 31.53 22.05 -11.51
CA LYS A 61 32.11 20.70 -11.37
C LYS A 61 32.31 20.19 -9.93
N ILE A 62 31.82 20.90 -8.91
CA ILE A 62 32.03 20.56 -7.50
C ILE A 62 30.70 20.46 -6.76
N PHE A 63 29.67 21.18 -7.19
CA PHE A 63 28.36 21.17 -6.55
C PHE A 63 27.35 20.41 -7.43
N GLU A 64 26.85 19.30 -6.90
CA GLU A 64 25.76 18.51 -7.48
C GLU A 64 24.50 18.77 -6.66
N HIS A 65 23.45 19.28 -7.31
CA HIS A 65 22.11 19.40 -6.72
C HIS A 65 21.15 18.47 -7.45
N LYS A 66 20.37 17.70 -6.68
CA LYS A 66 19.32 16.82 -7.22
C LYS A 66 17.96 17.45 -6.99
N GLU A 67 17.20 17.59 -8.06
CA GLU A 67 15.82 18.06 -8.05
C GLU A 67 14.89 16.97 -8.57
N TYR A 68 13.67 16.91 -8.02
CA TYR A 68 12.64 15.99 -8.47
C TYR A 68 11.44 16.80 -8.99
N VAL A 69 11.12 16.59 -10.26
CA VAL A 69 10.09 17.38 -10.97
C VAL A 69 8.99 16.46 -11.47
N CYS A 70 7.73 16.84 -11.25
CA CYS A 70 6.60 16.13 -11.84
C CYS A 70 6.29 16.70 -13.25
N ASN A 71 6.53 15.91 -14.29
CA ASN A 71 6.21 16.33 -15.67
C ASN A 71 4.72 16.45 -15.98
N GLN A 72 3.84 15.89 -15.14
CA GLN A 72 2.40 15.92 -15.39
C GLN A 72 1.73 17.18 -14.87
N CYS A 73 2.15 17.69 -13.71
CA CYS A 73 1.53 18.87 -13.10
C CYS A 73 2.50 20.05 -12.92
N GLY A 74 3.81 19.86 -13.17
CA GLY A 74 4.81 20.92 -13.11
C GLY A 74 5.11 21.44 -11.69
N HIS A 75 4.72 20.69 -10.66
CA HIS A 75 5.10 21.01 -9.27
C HIS A 75 6.46 20.40 -8.95
N ASP A 76 7.36 21.23 -8.44
CA ASP A 76 8.66 20.84 -7.91
C ASP A 76 8.48 20.32 -6.48
N ILE A 77 8.97 19.10 -6.21
CA ILE A 77 9.01 18.62 -4.83
C ILE A 77 10.38 18.96 -4.25
N LEU A 78 10.50 20.17 -3.72
CA LEU A 78 11.59 20.47 -2.80
C LEU A 78 11.34 19.72 -1.49
N LYS A 79 11.82 18.48 -1.37
CA LYS A 79 12.09 17.90 -0.05
C LYS A 79 13.43 18.43 0.43
N ASN A 80 13.41 19.63 1.02
CA ASN A 80 14.48 20.07 1.91
C ASN A 80 14.54 19.10 3.10
N GLY A 81 15.72 18.49 3.29
CA GLY A 81 16.08 17.77 4.51
C GLY A 81 16.34 18.71 5.68
#